data_AF-A0A0N1H5Z1-F1
#
_entry.id   AF-A0A0N1H5Z1-F1
#
_cell.length_a   1.000
_cell.length_b   1.000
_cell.length_c   1.000
_cell.angle_alpha   90.00
_cell.angle_beta   90.00
_cell.angle_gamma   90.00
#
_symmetry.space_group_name_H-M   'P 1'
#
loop_
_entity.id
_entity.type
_entity.pdbx_description
1 polymer ?
#
loop_
_entity_poly.entity_id
_entity_poly.type
_entity_poly.pdbx_seq_one_letter_code
_entity_poly.pdbx_strand_id
1 'polypeptide(L)'
;MHIDQYIVDVRRQHTGESLREARLRLASLRDWSEPVPAAKDTDQARLDSYLLNVLGQGQGLNPLGVSEVVPSADQLVLRLESPEPFSSLLTLLPYKDRRRSRHGVLDLRAYVGRQGIELALGRTATGRALILGPPNCDLAAILDAHRTAVEEQRYEPLWTKDTPHGPMPRPLGRSTRTTSRRAKPVDPHTVRPHLASALLRRLHLWPSLVHGSTVTFTSQPHNSGLNWTVQHGVPHQRPVHDDSVATALAEAVAGPGLAADTDGHHCDQQQCVQTFALGQLTVRTIHADNPHPAQRPGRARAHVLATFLSEGQPPVGGTGQTPGGHVLQLIDPWGDDRLDAAKQLAAAWAQQGLCTLVLRVDSSRHRRGDTAAWERVRLTGGPGAMFMGYADFVHGDLESEIARARAEFDQVIMMKRQWADMPLAGLSPLADDHVIVTDGGFGRTTKSTSIRAGELRRTTIPLMPNESAVAWLNRHLARVPFAEVPLTGLVLWCAHDARGPDAFDAAVDAELARHGMPVLGRLPRAPRRSPHRTVLDCLPDERRVFETQQAMQIRSSFGAPGENAEVFLAALREYAEC
;
A
#
# COMPACT_ATOMS: atom_id res chain seq x y z
N MET A 1 -14.72 -2.24 -0.96
CA MET A 1 -13.40 -2.86 -0.81
C MET A 1 -13.02 -2.80 0.66
N HIS A 2 -12.82 -3.93 1.36
CA HIS A 2 -12.36 -3.92 2.76
C HIS A 2 -10.85 -3.56 2.79
N ILE A 3 -10.29 -3.01 3.87
CA ILE A 3 -8.83 -2.74 3.92
C ILE A 3 -7.96 -4.01 3.75
N ASP A 4 -8.46 -5.17 4.15
CA ASP A 4 -7.79 -6.45 3.90
C ASP A 4 -7.67 -6.66 2.39
N GLN A 5 -8.67 -6.23 1.62
CA GLN A 5 -8.62 -6.24 0.17
C GLN A 5 -7.59 -5.25 -0.38
N TYR A 6 -7.44 -4.06 0.23
CA TYR A 6 -6.37 -3.12 -0.12
C TYR A 6 -4.98 -3.73 0.13
N ILE A 7 -4.71 -4.29 1.31
CA ILE A 7 -3.40 -4.89 1.64
C ILE A 7 -3.12 -6.11 0.75
N VAL A 8 -4.16 -6.90 0.45
CA VAL A 8 -4.09 -8.00 -0.53
C VAL A 8 -3.69 -7.47 -1.91
N ASP A 9 -4.36 -6.43 -2.41
CA ASP A 9 -4.11 -5.93 -3.75
C ASP A 9 -2.72 -5.28 -3.86
N VAL A 10 -2.29 -4.55 -2.83
CA VAL A 10 -0.93 -4.01 -2.72
C VAL A 10 0.13 -5.12 -2.66
N ARG A 11 -0.07 -6.16 -1.84
CA ARG A 11 0.86 -7.31 -1.79
C ARG A 11 0.97 -7.95 -3.17
N ARG A 12 -0.15 -8.23 -3.82
CA ARG A 12 -0.18 -8.83 -5.17
C ARG A 12 0.54 -7.98 -6.18
N GLN A 13 0.38 -6.66 -6.11
CA GLN A 13 1.05 -5.73 -7.00
C GLN A 13 2.57 -5.80 -6.84
N HIS A 14 3.10 -5.91 -5.61
CA HIS A 14 4.55 -5.98 -5.39
C HIS A 14 5.15 -7.37 -5.64
N THR A 15 4.35 -8.43 -5.55
CA THR A 15 4.82 -9.82 -5.58
C THR A 15 4.44 -10.61 -6.83
N GLY A 16 3.44 -10.17 -7.60
CA GLY A 16 2.87 -10.96 -8.70
C GLY A 16 1.96 -12.11 -8.24
N GLU A 17 1.71 -12.26 -6.93
CA GLU A 17 0.88 -13.34 -6.39
C GLU A 17 -0.57 -13.31 -6.91
N SER A 18 -1.17 -14.50 -7.05
CA SER A 18 -2.60 -14.61 -7.35
C SER A 18 -3.46 -14.09 -6.19
N LEU A 19 -4.69 -13.64 -6.49
CA LEU A 19 -5.60 -13.11 -5.46
C LEU A 19 -5.87 -14.10 -4.33
N ARG A 20 -6.02 -15.38 -4.71
CA ARG A 20 -6.26 -16.46 -3.76
C ARG A 20 -5.06 -16.66 -2.83
N GLU A 21 -3.86 -16.77 -3.40
CA GLU A 21 -2.64 -17.02 -2.64
C GLU A 21 -2.28 -15.84 -1.73
N ALA A 22 -2.35 -14.61 -2.24
CA ALA A 22 -2.10 -13.42 -1.43
C ALA A 22 -3.05 -13.33 -0.22
N ARG A 23 -4.35 -13.66 -0.40
CA ARG A 23 -5.31 -13.73 0.72
C ARG A 23 -4.93 -14.80 1.74
N LEU A 24 -4.58 -16.01 1.29
CA LEU A 24 -4.16 -17.10 2.18
C LEU A 24 -2.90 -16.73 2.96
N ARG A 25 -1.93 -16.07 2.32
CA ARG A 25 -0.67 -15.67 2.95
C ARG A 25 -0.85 -14.54 3.93
N LEU A 26 -1.64 -13.53 3.58
CA LEU A 26 -1.96 -12.44 4.49
C LEU A 26 -2.71 -12.92 5.74
N ALA A 27 -3.65 -13.86 5.60
CA ALA A 27 -4.30 -14.49 6.73
C ALA A 27 -3.34 -15.27 7.66
N SER A 28 -2.16 -15.65 7.16
CA SER A 28 -1.13 -16.35 7.93
C SER A 28 -0.09 -15.43 8.58
N LEU A 29 -0.12 -14.12 8.29
CA LEU A 29 0.78 -13.17 8.92
C LEU A 29 0.40 -12.92 10.38
N ARG A 30 1.41 -12.78 11.24
CA ARG A 30 1.22 -12.41 12.65
C ARG A 30 0.87 -10.94 12.84
N ASP A 31 1.37 -10.08 11.96
CA ASP A 31 1.19 -8.63 11.95
C ASP A 31 1.20 -8.13 10.50
N TRP A 32 0.44 -7.08 10.22
CA TRP A 32 0.21 -6.50 8.90
C TRP A 32 1.15 -5.34 8.60
N SER A 33 2.07 -5.01 9.50
CA SER A 33 3.12 -4.00 9.30
C SER A 33 4.18 -4.41 8.27
N GLU A 34 4.34 -5.71 7.99
CA GLU A 34 5.27 -6.26 7.00
C GLU A 34 4.54 -7.21 6.02
N PRO A 35 3.61 -6.72 5.17
CA PRO A 35 2.87 -7.54 4.21
C PRO A 35 3.80 -8.19 3.17
N VAL A 36 5.01 -7.65 2.97
CA VAL A 36 6.07 -8.25 2.15
C VAL A 36 7.37 -8.27 2.98
N PRO A 37 7.65 -9.33 3.75
CA PRO A 37 8.77 -9.32 4.68
C PRO A 37 10.12 -9.40 3.94
N ALA A 38 11.08 -8.54 4.31
CA ALA A 38 12.48 -8.68 3.90
C ALA A 38 13.17 -9.84 4.64
N ALA A 39 14.30 -10.33 4.12
CA ALA A 39 15.09 -11.36 4.79
C ALA A 39 15.65 -10.85 6.13
N LYS A 40 15.33 -11.57 7.21
CA LYS A 40 15.85 -11.30 8.58
C LYS A 40 17.18 -12.00 8.82
N ASP A 41 17.35 -13.21 8.28
CA ASP A 41 18.60 -13.97 8.35
C ASP A 41 19.64 -13.43 7.36
N THR A 42 20.90 -13.38 7.78
CA THR A 42 22.00 -12.84 6.96
C THR A 42 22.31 -13.72 5.75
N ASP A 43 22.25 -15.05 5.87
CA ASP A 43 22.49 -15.95 4.74
C ASP A 43 21.32 -15.89 3.75
N GLN A 44 20.07 -15.74 4.22
CA GLN A 44 18.94 -15.48 3.33
C GLN A 44 19.08 -14.16 2.58
N ALA A 45 19.42 -13.07 3.28
CA ALA A 45 19.59 -11.77 2.63
C ALA A 45 20.75 -11.80 1.61
N ARG A 46 21.84 -12.52 1.93
CA ARG A 46 22.97 -12.72 1.02
C ARG A 46 22.59 -13.56 -0.20
N LEU A 47 21.78 -14.60 -0.02
CA LEU A 47 21.24 -15.38 -1.14
C LEU A 47 20.37 -14.50 -2.04
N ASP A 48 19.42 -13.75 -1.47
CA ASP A 48 18.59 -12.80 -2.22
C ASP A 48 19.45 -11.79 -3.00
N SER A 49 20.57 -11.34 -2.42
CA SER A 49 21.54 -10.46 -3.07
C SER A 49 22.23 -11.09 -4.28
N TYR A 50 22.66 -12.35 -4.19
CA TYR A 50 23.23 -13.07 -5.33
C TYR A 50 22.20 -13.30 -6.43
N LEU A 51 20.98 -13.67 -6.06
CA LEU A 51 19.88 -13.90 -6.99
C LEU A 51 19.56 -12.61 -7.77
N LEU A 52 19.42 -11.47 -7.08
CA LEU A 52 19.16 -10.19 -7.73
C LEU A 52 20.30 -9.78 -8.67
N ASN A 53 21.55 -10.01 -8.28
CA ASN A 53 22.70 -9.63 -9.10
C ASN A 53 22.75 -10.43 -10.41
N VAL A 54 22.51 -11.73 -10.34
CA VAL A 54 22.62 -12.63 -11.50
C VAL A 54 21.39 -12.58 -12.40
N LEU A 55 20.21 -12.44 -11.81
CA LEU A 55 18.97 -12.23 -12.56
C LEU A 55 18.85 -10.80 -13.09
N GLY A 56 19.65 -9.86 -12.60
CA GLY A 56 19.49 -8.42 -12.82
C GLY A 56 19.45 -7.97 -14.29
N GLN A 57 19.96 -8.78 -15.21
CA GLN A 57 19.93 -8.53 -16.66
C GLN A 57 18.95 -9.43 -17.43
N GLY A 58 18.20 -10.26 -16.72
CA GLY A 58 17.17 -11.13 -17.28
C GLY A 58 16.09 -10.32 -17.99
N GLN A 59 15.64 -10.82 -19.14
CA GLN A 59 14.58 -10.22 -19.93
C GLN A 59 13.33 -11.09 -19.87
N GLY A 60 12.17 -10.46 -20.03
CA GLY A 60 10.86 -11.11 -19.95
C GLY A 60 9.73 -10.09 -20.03
N LEU A 61 8.49 -10.57 -19.87
CA LEU A 61 7.31 -9.72 -19.75
C LEU A 61 7.28 -9.01 -18.40
N ASN A 62 7.73 -9.69 -17.34
CA ASN A 62 7.94 -9.12 -16.02
C ASN A 62 9.44 -8.88 -15.76
N PRO A 63 9.80 -8.02 -14.78
CA PRO A 63 11.20 -7.74 -14.48
C PRO A 63 12.00 -9.01 -14.22
N LEU A 64 13.19 -9.06 -14.80
CA LEU A 64 14.13 -10.18 -14.66
C LEU A 64 13.61 -11.54 -15.18
N GLY A 65 12.50 -11.56 -15.93
CA GLY A 65 11.85 -12.79 -16.38
C GLY A 65 11.19 -13.59 -15.25
N VAL A 66 10.78 -12.90 -14.17
CA VAL A 66 10.15 -13.50 -12.99
C VAL A 66 8.68 -13.08 -12.93
N SER A 67 7.79 -14.06 -13.00
CA SER A 67 6.33 -13.87 -13.01
C SER A 67 5.70 -13.75 -11.62
N GLU A 68 6.34 -14.32 -10.59
CA GLU A 68 5.83 -14.34 -9.23
C GLU A 68 7.00 -14.45 -8.24
N VAL A 69 6.94 -13.67 -7.17
CA VAL A 69 7.87 -13.67 -6.05
C VAL A 69 7.09 -13.91 -4.77
N VAL A 70 7.26 -15.06 -4.12
CA VAL A 70 6.56 -15.36 -2.86
C VAL A 70 7.54 -15.23 -1.70
N PRO A 71 7.50 -14.13 -0.93
CA PRO A 71 8.35 -13.94 0.23
C PRO A 71 7.81 -14.72 1.44
N SER A 72 8.70 -15.52 2.05
CA SER A 72 8.54 -16.09 3.40
C SER A 72 9.65 -15.58 4.31
N ALA A 73 9.48 -15.73 5.63
CA ALA A 73 10.47 -15.31 6.61
C ALA A 73 11.84 -15.98 6.37
N ASP A 74 11.83 -17.28 6.05
CA ASP A 74 13.02 -18.13 5.97
C ASP A 74 13.25 -18.74 4.57
N GLN A 75 12.46 -18.30 3.58
CA GLN A 75 12.54 -18.82 2.21
C GLN A 75 12.02 -17.77 1.21
N LEU A 76 12.56 -17.82 -0.01
CA LEU A 76 12.03 -17.09 -1.17
C LEU A 76 11.55 -18.09 -2.22
N VAL A 77 10.39 -17.86 -2.85
CA VAL A 77 10.00 -18.61 -4.05
C VAL A 77 10.02 -17.67 -5.24
N LEU A 78 10.65 -18.08 -6.34
CA LEU A 78 10.69 -17.35 -7.59
C LEU A 78 10.13 -18.21 -8.71
N ARG A 79 9.12 -17.71 -9.43
CA ARG A 79 8.56 -18.36 -10.60
C ARG A 79 9.03 -17.68 -11.87
N LEU A 80 9.81 -18.39 -12.67
CA LEU A 80 10.35 -17.89 -13.93
C LEU A 80 9.31 -17.99 -15.05
N GLU A 81 9.35 -17.02 -15.96
CA GLU A 81 8.52 -17.00 -17.18
C GLU A 81 9.02 -17.97 -18.24
N SER A 82 10.34 -18.12 -18.32
CA SER A 82 11.05 -18.96 -19.28
C SER A 82 12.18 -19.70 -18.56
N PRO A 83 12.76 -20.75 -19.17
CA PRO A 83 13.96 -21.40 -18.62
C PRO A 83 15.23 -20.55 -18.71
N GLU A 84 15.25 -19.48 -19.52
CA GLU A 84 16.48 -18.74 -19.82
C GLU A 84 17.10 -18.07 -18.58
N PRO A 85 16.35 -17.37 -17.69
CA PRO A 85 16.92 -16.79 -16.47
C PRO A 85 17.54 -17.83 -15.53
N PHE A 86 17.09 -19.09 -15.59
CA PHE A 86 17.68 -20.16 -14.78
C PHE A 86 19.13 -20.44 -15.17
N SER A 87 19.48 -20.32 -16.45
CA SER A 87 20.86 -20.51 -16.93
C SER A 87 21.83 -19.51 -16.28
N SER A 88 21.40 -18.27 -16.06
CA SER A 88 22.20 -17.28 -15.33
C SER A 88 22.46 -17.74 -13.90
N LEU A 89 21.45 -18.28 -13.20
CA LEU A 89 21.59 -18.77 -11.82
C LEU A 89 22.62 -19.91 -11.69
N LEU A 90 22.79 -20.74 -12.72
CA LEU A 90 23.78 -21.82 -12.72
C LEU A 90 25.22 -21.30 -12.56
N THR A 91 25.50 -20.05 -12.96
CA THR A 91 26.82 -19.42 -12.79
C THR A 91 27.22 -19.22 -11.33
N LEU A 92 26.25 -19.22 -10.40
CA LEU A 92 26.50 -19.13 -8.97
C LEU A 92 27.02 -20.46 -8.39
N LEU A 93 26.77 -21.58 -9.06
CA LEU A 93 27.03 -22.90 -8.50
C LEU A 93 28.54 -23.15 -8.40
N PRO A 94 29.04 -23.50 -7.20
CA PRO A 94 30.47 -23.61 -6.99
C PRO A 94 31.09 -24.83 -7.65
N TYR A 95 32.19 -24.65 -8.40
CA TYR A 95 32.97 -25.76 -8.94
C TYR A 95 34.46 -25.59 -8.66
N LYS A 96 35.20 -26.67 -8.81
CA LYS A 96 36.66 -26.69 -8.66
C LYS A 96 37.32 -27.07 -9.98
N ASP A 97 38.20 -26.20 -10.45
CA ASP A 97 38.91 -26.41 -11.71
C ASP A 97 40.05 -27.44 -11.60
N ARG A 98 40.69 -27.76 -12.73
CA ARG A 98 41.84 -28.69 -12.80
C ARG A 98 43.06 -28.21 -12.00
N ARG A 99 43.18 -26.89 -11.78
CA ARG A 99 44.24 -26.26 -10.96
C ARG A 99 43.89 -26.23 -9.47
N ARG A 100 42.76 -26.82 -9.08
CA ARG A 100 42.19 -26.84 -7.73
C ARG A 100 41.74 -25.46 -7.24
N SER A 101 41.58 -24.48 -8.13
CA SER A 101 40.94 -23.21 -7.79
C SER A 101 39.43 -23.43 -7.68
N ARG A 102 38.80 -22.79 -6.69
CA ARG A 102 37.35 -22.85 -6.50
C ARG A 102 36.71 -21.59 -7.07
N HIS A 103 35.61 -21.77 -7.78
CA HIS A 103 34.83 -20.71 -8.44
C HIS A 103 33.38 -20.77 -7.94
N GLY A 104 32.60 -19.73 -8.22
CA GLY A 104 31.20 -19.62 -7.76
C GLY A 104 31.06 -19.34 -6.25
N VAL A 105 29.84 -19.51 -5.74
CA VAL A 105 29.50 -19.24 -4.33
C VAL A 105 29.74 -20.50 -3.50
N LEU A 106 30.87 -20.56 -2.78
CA LEU A 106 31.39 -21.80 -2.17
C LEU A 106 30.47 -22.53 -1.18
N ASP A 107 29.52 -21.84 -0.56
CA ASP A 107 28.58 -22.42 0.40
C ASP A 107 27.17 -22.60 -0.19
N LEU A 108 27.01 -22.42 -1.50
CA LEU A 108 25.74 -22.59 -2.21
C LEU A 108 25.57 -24.04 -2.66
N ARG A 109 24.36 -24.56 -2.45
CA ARG A 109 23.94 -25.88 -2.88
C ARG A 109 22.70 -25.78 -3.74
N ALA A 110 22.53 -26.74 -4.64
CA ALA A 110 21.33 -26.86 -5.48
C ALA A 110 20.78 -28.28 -5.43
N TYR A 111 19.47 -28.39 -5.22
CA TYR A 111 18.76 -29.65 -5.07
C TYR A 111 17.54 -29.68 -5.97
N VAL A 112 17.29 -30.84 -6.59
CA VAL A 112 16.03 -31.09 -7.27
C VAL A 112 14.98 -31.42 -6.22
N GLY A 113 14.01 -30.52 -6.06
CA GLY A 113 12.83 -30.70 -5.21
C GLY A 113 11.64 -31.24 -6.02
N ARG A 114 10.53 -31.50 -5.32
CA ARG A 114 9.29 -31.99 -5.96
C ARG A 114 8.62 -30.98 -6.90
N GLN A 115 8.88 -29.69 -6.66
CA GLN A 115 8.18 -28.59 -7.35
C GLN A 115 9.13 -27.74 -8.21
N GLY A 116 10.44 -27.90 -8.06
CA GLY A 116 11.45 -27.07 -8.72
C GLY A 116 12.84 -27.28 -8.13
N ILE A 117 13.73 -26.31 -8.31
CA ILE A 117 15.11 -26.37 -7.82
C ILE A 117 15.23 -25.56 -6.53
N GLU A 118 15.66 -26.20 -5.44
CA GLU A 118 15.96 -25.55 -4.19
C GLU A 118 17.44 -25.15 -4.14
N LEU A 119 17.69 -23.85 -3.95
CA LEU A 119 18.99 -23.27 -3.68
C LEU A 119 19.12 -23.05 -2.18
N ALA A 120 20.19 -23.55 -1.59
CA ALA A 120 20.47 -23.41 -0.16
C ALA A 120 21.85 -22.79 0.06
N LEU A 121 21.91 -21.70 0.80
CA LEU A 121 23.14 -21.00 1.17
C LEU A 121 23.41 -21.13 2.67
N GLY A 122 24.69 -21.31 3.00
CA GLY A 122 25.19 -21.34 4.37
C GLY A 122 25.29 -22.75 4.94
N ARG A 123 26.11 -22.91 5.99
CA ARG A 123 26.40 -24.22 6.59
C ARG A 123 25.18 -24.88 7.24
N THR A 124 24.27 -24.05 7.73
CA THR A 124 22.99 -24.45 8.34
C THR A 124 21.83 -24.41 7.35
N ALA A 125 22.09 -24.08 6.07
CA ALA A 125 21.08 -23.89 5.04
C ALA A 125 19.94 -22.95 5.51
N THR A 126 20.31 -21.81 6.12
CA THR A 126 19.37 -20.80 6.60
C THR A 126 18.93 -19.84 5.50
N GLY A 127 19.75 -19.67 4.44
CA GLY A 127 19.29 -19.04 3.20
C GLY A 127 18.71 -20.07 2.25
N ARG A 128 17.44 -19.94 1.87
CA ARG A 128 16.73 -20.85 0.96
C ARG A 128 15.96 -20.10 -0.13
N ALA A 129 16.06 -20.59 -1.35
CA ALA A 129 15.23 -20.13 -2.46
C ALA A 129 14.72 -21.32 -3.27
N LEU A 130 13.42 -21.35 -3.59
CA LEU A 130 12.82 -22.34 -4.49
C LEU A 130 12.56 -21.68 -5.84
N ILE A 131 13.20 -22.21 -6.88
CA ILE A 131 13.06 -21.75 -8.25
C ILE A 131 12.09 -22.66 -9.00
N LEU A 132 11.01 -22.08 -9.49
CA LEU A 132 9.97 -22.76 -10.25
C LEU A 132 10.05 -22.34 -11.72
N GLY A 133 10.03 -23.31 -12.63
CA GLY A 133 9.96 -23.04 -14.07
C GLY A 133 8.52 -22.83 -14.55
N PRO A 134 8.35 -22.40 -15.82
CA PRO A 134 7.05 -22.38 -16.45
C PRO A 134 6.48 -23.81 -16.61
N PRO A 135 5.16 -23.97 -16.86
CA PRO A 135 4.57 -25.28 -17.11
C PRO A 135 5.32 -26.04 -18.20
N ASN A 136 5.51 -27.35 -18.00
CA ASN A 136 6.23 -28.25 -18.92
C ASN A 136 7.74 -27.98 -19.08
N CYS A 137 8.34 -27.15 -18.22
CA CYS A 137 9.78 -26.98 -18.17
C CYS A 137 10.43 -27.92 -17.15
N ASP A 138 11.43 -28.68 -17.60
CA ASP A 138 12.24 -29.52 -16.74
C ASP A 138 13.54 -28.81 -16.31
N LEU A 139 13.46 -28.02 -15.23
CA LEU A 139 14.64 -27.38 -14.65
C LEU A 139 15.66 -28.40 -14.11
N ALA A 140 15.23 -29.62 -13.76
CA ALA A 140 16.13 -30.65 -13.28
C ALA A 140 17.03 -31.16 -14.42
N ALA A 141 16.47 -31.33 -15.62
CA ALA A 141 17.25 -31.63 -16.82
C ALA A 141 18.27 -30.53 -17.15
N ILE A 142 17.91 -29.25 -16.99
CA ILE A 142 18.85 -28.13 -17.20
C ILE A 142 19.99 -28.14 -16.17
N LEU A 143 19.67 -28.37 -14.89
CA LEU A 143 20.67 -28.49 -13.84
C LEU A 143 21.61 -29.69 -14.08
N ASP A 144 21.07 -30.80 -14.57
CA ASP A 144 21.85 -32.00 -14.88
C ASP A 144 22.74 -31.82 -16.11
N ALA A 145 22.24 -31.16 -17.15
CA ALA A 145 23.04 -30.78 -18.31
C ALA A 145 24.20 -29.86 -17.90
N HIS A 146 23.97 -28.93 -16.97
CA HIS A 146 25.02 -28.07 -16.43
C HIS A 146 26.07 -28.87 -15.63
N ARG A 147 25.64 -29.80 -14.78
CA ARG A 147 26.54 -30.73 -14.09
C ARG A 147 27.42 -31.48 -15.09
N THR A 148 26.80 -32.08 -16.11
CA THR A 148 27.49 -32.81 -17.17
C THR A 148 28.53 -31.93 -17.86
N ALA A 149 28.17 -30.70 -18.24
CA ALA A 149 29.09 -29.77 -18.88
C ALA A 149 30.31 -29.38 -17.99
N VAL A 150 30.10 -29.23 -16.67
CA VAL A 150 31.18 -28.96 -15.71
C VAL A 150 32.12 -30.19 -15.59
N GLU A 151 31.55 -31.39 -15.53
CA GLU A 151 32.31 -32.64 -15.44
C GLU A 151 33.07 -32.97 -16.74
N GLU A 152 32.50 -32.66 -17.91
CA GLU A 152 33.17 -32.79 -19.22
C GLU A 152 34.40 -31.88 -19.33
N GLN A 153 34.35 -30.71 -18.71
CA GLN A 153 35.52 -29.83 -18.57
C GLN A 153 36.56 -30.37 -17.56
N ARG A 154 36.29 -31.53 -16.95
CA ARG A 154 37.04 -32.15 -15.85
C ARG A 154 37.13 -31.25 -14.62
N TYR A 155 36.06 -30.51 -14.36
CA TYR A 155 35.88 -29.75 -13.12
C TYR A 155 35.03 -30.56 -12.14
N GLU A 156 35.26 -30.34 -10.86
CA GLU A 156 34.56 -31.05 -9.78
C GLU A 156 33.41 -30.15 -9.27
N PRO A 157 32.13 -30.55 -9.43
CA PRO A 157 31.01 -29.79 -8.92
C PRO A 157 30.98 -29.82 -7.39
N LEU A 158 30.79 -28.65 -6.76
CA LEU A 158 30.81 -28.50 -5.30
C LEU A 158 29.44 -28.17 -4.68
N TRP A 159 28.38 -28.12 -5.48
CA TRP A 159 27.02 -27.76 -5.03
C TRP A 159 26.11 -28.97 -4.72
N THR A 160 26.60 -30.19 -4.93
CA THR A 160 25.80 -31.41 -4.77
C THR A 160 25.72 -31.84 -3.30
N LYS A 161 24.80 -32.77 -3.00
CA LYS A 161 24.60 -33.29 -1.64
C LYS A 161 25.84 -34.03 -1.11
N ASP A 162 26.61 -34.63 -2.00
CA ASP A 162 27.68 -35.56 -1.67
C ASP A 162 29.06 -34.88 -1.58
N THR A 163 29.17 -33.61 -1.98
CA THR A 163 30.44 -32.88 -1.87
C THR A 163 30.60 -32.31 -0.44
N PRO A 164 31.62 -32.75 0.33
CA PRO A 164 31.85 -32.23 1.66
C PRO A 164 32.30 -30.77 1.62
N HIS A 165 31.83 -29.96 2.58
CA HIS A 165 32.37 -28.62 2.87
C HIS A 165 33.79 -28.73 3.44
N GLY A 166 34.75 -29.18 2.63
CA GLY A 166 36.14 -29.18 3.05
C GLY A 166 36.53 -27.75 3.41
N PRO A 167 37.06 -27.50 4.63
CA PRO A 167 37.59 -26.18 4.97
C PRO A 167 38.53 -25.77 3.85
N MET A 168 38.51 -24.48 3.45
CA MET A 168 39.47 -23.97 2.49
C MET A 168 40.86 -24.54 2.83
N PRO A 169 41.60 -25.10 1.85
CA PRO A 169 42.93 -25.60 2.14
C PRO A 169 43.71 -24.45 2.78
N ARG A 170 44.06 -24.61 4.07
CA ARG A 170 45.03 -23.71 4.69
C ARG A 170 46.26 -23.79 3.80
N PRO A 171 46.83 -22.65 3.34
CA PRO A 171 48.09 -22.71 2.62
C PRO A 171 49.05 -23.49 3.50
N LEU A 172 49.53 -24.63 2.99
CA LEU A 172 50.49 -25.47 3.69
C LEU A 172 51.65 -24.58 4.09
N GLY A 173 51.83 -24.43 5.40
CA GLY A 173 52.81 -23.52 5.97
C GLY A 173 54.19 -23.85 5.40
N ARG A 174 54.73 -22.94 4.60
CA ARG A 174 56.17 -22.81 4.39
C ARG A 174 56.58 -21.35 4.37
N SER A 175 57.48 -21.08 5.31
CA SER A 175 58.38 -19.94 5.45
C SER A 175 57.81 -18.65 6.05
N THR A 176 58.37 -18.35 7.22
CA THR A 176 58.51 -17.04 7.85
C THR A 176 59.05 -16.01 6.86
N ARG A 177 58.16 -15.40 6.08
CA ARG A 177 58.37 -14.06 5.52
C ARG A 177 57.19 -13.22 5.98
N THR A 178 57.51 -12.13 6.66
CA THR A 178 56.65 -11.01 7.01
C THR A 178 55.68 -10.70 5.86
N THR A 179 54.50 -11.31 5.92
CA THR A 179 53.43 -11.04 4.98
C THR A 179 52.81 -9.72 5.41
N SER A 180 52.89 -8.74 4.51
CA SER A 180 51.99 -7.60 4.56
C SER A 180 50.58 -8.13 4.79
N ARG A 181 49.87 -7.49 5.71
CA ARG A 181 48.50 -7.81 6.10
C ARG A 181 47.58 -7.54 4.90
N ARG A 182 47.68 -8.33 3.83
CA ARG A 182 46.76 -8.31 2.69
C ARG A 182 45.41 -8.69 3.29
N ALA A 183 44.54 -7.69 3.41
CA ALA A 183 43.16 -7.86 3.81
C ALA A 183 42.56 -9.00 2.96
N LYS A 184 41.94 -9.99 3.62
CA LYS A 184 41.20 -11.02 2.90
C LYS A 184 40.15 -10.30 2.05
N PRO A 185 40.01 -10.63 0.76
CA PRO A 185 38.92 -10.10 -0.05
C PRO A 185 37.61 -10.47 0.65
N VAL A 186 36.86 -9.45 1.09
CA VAL A 186 35.55 -9.60 1.72
C VAL A 186 34.54 -9.74 0.58
N ASP A 187 33.68 -10.74 0.67
CA ASP A 187 32.58 -10.91 -0.27
C ASP A 187 31.62 -9.70 -0.15
N PRO A 188 31.47 -8.87 -1.20
CA PRO A 188 30.69 -7.63 -1.11
C PRO A 188 29.21 -7.91 -0.82
N HIS A 189 28.69 -9.10 -1.14
CA HIS A 189 27.32 -9.51 -0.83
C HIS A 189 27.08 -9.76 0.67
N THR A 190 28.13 -9.85 1.49
CA THR A 190 28.00 -9.96 2.96
C THR A 190 27.77 -8.62 3.64
N VAL A 191 28.05 -7.51 2.95
CA VAL A 191 28.01 -6.18 3.54
C VAL A 191 26.66 -5.53 3.21
N ARG A 192 25.79 -5.45 4.22
CA ARG A 192 24.42 -4.88 4.13
C ARG A 192 23.54 -5.54 3.03
N PRO A 193 23.34 -6.87 3.07
CA PRO A 193 22.59 -7.60 2.04
C PRO A 193 21.08 -7.27 1.99
N HIS A 194 20.53 -6.63 3.03
CA HIS A 194 19.08 -6.43 3.18
C HIS A 194 18.45 -5.56 2.11
N LEU A 195 19.19 -4.61 1.50
CA LEU A 195 18.68 -3.76 0.42
C LEU A 195 18.27 -4.61 -0.80
N ALA A 196 19.15 -5.51 -1.24
CA ALA A 196 18.86 -6.38 -2.38
C ALA A 196 17.68 -7.32 -2.09
N SER A 197 17.57 -7.82 -0.85
CA SER A 197 16.42 -8.61 -0.41
C SER A 197 15.12 -7.80 -0.46
N ALA A 198 15.13 -6.55 0.04
CA ALA A 198 13.96 -5.69 0.05
C ALA A 198 13.45 -5.39 -1.37
N LEU A 199 14.36 -5.20 -2.34
CA LEU A 199 14.06 -4.97 -3.75
C LEU A 199 13.58 -6.24 -4.45
N LEU A 200 14.31 -7.36 -4.34
CA LEU A 200 13.97 -8.62 -5.01
C LEU A 200 12.61 -9.14 -4.58
N ARG A 201 12.27 -9.02 -3.29
CA ARG A 201 10.99 -9.49 -2.75
C ARG A 201 9.79 -8.65 -3.18
N ARG A 202 10.03 -7.49 -3.77
CA ARG A 202 9.03 -6.54 -4.28
C ARG A 202 9.23 -6.30 -5.78
N LEU A 203 9.70 -7.31 -6.50
CA LEU A 203 10.11 -7.16 -7.89
C LEU A 203 8.99 -6.63 -8.80
N HIS A 204 7.72 -6.85 -8.46
CA HIS A 204 6.60 -6.33 -9.24
C HIS A 204 6.18 -4.89 -8.89
N LEU A 205 6.93 -4.19 -8.02
CA LEU A 205 6.74 -2.74 -7.82
C LEU A 205 6.98 -1.95 -9.12
N TRP A 206 7.87 -2.45 -9.98
CA TRP A 206 8.29 -1.79 -11.22
C TRP A 206 7.34 -1.93 -12.44
N PRO A 207 6.76 -3.11 -12.76
CA PRO A 207 5.91 -3.31 -13.94
C PRO A 207 4.55 -2.63 -13.85
N SER A 208 4.19 -2.12 -12.66
CA SER A 208 2.89 -1.52 -12.40
C SER A 208 2.81 0.00 -12.66
N LEU A 209 3.92 0.63 -13.07
CA LEU A 209 3.98 2.07 -13.33
C LEU A 209 3.77 2.43 -14.80
N VAL A 210 4.09 1.54 -15.74
CA VAL A 210 3.70 1.70 -17.16
C VAL A 210 3.79 0.41 -17.97
N HIS A 211 2.88 0.25 -18.93
CA HIS A 211 2.91 -0.82 -19.94
C HIS A 211 4.11 -0.63 -20.89
N GLY A 212 4.87 -1.70 -21.15
CA GLY A 212 6.03 -1.69 -22.04
C GLY A 212 7.33 -1.18 -21.41
N SER A 213 7.36 -1.00 -20.08
CA SER A 213 8.56 -0.60 -19.36
C SER A 213 9.52 -1.78 -19.13
N THR A 214 10.81 -1.50 -19.12
CA THR A 214 11.85 -2.51 -18.83
C THR A 214 12.61 -2.14 -17.56
N VAL A 215 13.14 -3.15 -16.86
CA VAL A 215 13.86 -2.94 -15.61
C VAL A 215 15.07 -3.84 -15.59
N THR A 216 16.24 -3.25 -15.35
CA THR A 216 17.47 -4.00 -15.13
C THR A 216 18.12 -3.56 -13.82
N PHE A 217 18.73 -4.53 -13.14
CA PHE A 217 19.48 -4.33 -11.92
C PHE A 217 20.94 -4.65 -12.20
N THR A 218 21.81 -3.75 -11.80
CA THR A 218 23.25 -3.96 -11.83
C THR A 218 23.82 -3.60 -10.47
N SER A 219 24.96 -4.19 -10.13
CA SER A 219 25.65 -3.87 -8.89
C SER A 219 27.14 -3.66 -9.12
N GLN A 220 27.74 -2.79 -8.32
CA GLN A 220 29.18 -2.57 -8.31
C GLN A 220 29.73 -2.68 -6.88
N PRO A 221 30.85 -3.39 -6.68
CA PRO A 221 31.53 -3.42 -5.39
C PRO A 221 32.01 -2.02 -5.00
N HIS A 222 31.74 -1.63 -3.75
CA HIS A 222 32.20 -0.40 -3.12
C HIS A 222 32.76 -0.74 -1.73
N ASN A 223 33.53 0.18 -1.12
CA ASN A 223 34.16 -0.03 0.20
C ASN A 223 33.16 -0.40 1.32
N SER A 224 31.88 -0.12 1.11
CA SER A 224 30.75 -0.33 2.03
C SER A 224 29.78 -1.45 1.59
N GLY A 225 30.13 -2.27 0.60
CA GLY A 225 29.29 -3.36 0.09
C GLY A 225 28.99 -3.24 -1.40
N LEU A 226 27.73 -3.42 -1.79
CA LEU A 226 27.28 -3.27 -3.17
C LEU A 226 26.49 -1.97 -3.33
N ASN A 227 26.83 -1.20 -4.35
CA ASN A 227 25.99 -0.12 -4.85
C ASN A 227 25.14 -0.66 -5.99
N TRP A 228 23.83 -0.55 -5.85
CA TRP A 228 22.85 -1.04 -6.82
C TRP A 228 22.44 0.08 -7.76
N THR A 229 22.38 -0.22 -9.05
CA THR A 229 21.78 0.65 -10.04
C THR A 229 20.60 -0.07 -10.69
N VAL A 230 19.43 0.56 -10.61
CA VAL A 230 18.23 0.15 -11.33
C VAL A 230 18.11 1.05 -12.55
N GLN A 231 18.08 0.46 -13.73
CA GLN A 231 17.76 1.18 -14.95
C GLN A 231 16.34 0.80 -15.36
N HIS A 232 15.45 1.79 -15.32
CA HIS A 232 14.05 1.70 -15.68
C HIS A 232 13.84 2.35 -17.04
N GLY A 233 13.52 1.56 -18.06
CA GLY A 233 13.24 2.04 -19.41
C GLY A 233 11.75 2.33 -19.60
N VAL A 234 11.38 3.56 -19.94
CA VAL A 234 10.00 3.99 -20.21
C VAL A 234 9.77 4.26 -21.71
N PRO A 235 8.54 4.14 -22.23
CA PRO A 235 8.24 4.47 -23.63
C PRO A 235 8.57 5.94 -23.98
N HIS A 236 9.00 6.21 -25.22
CA HIS A 236 9.35 7.57 -25.68
C HIS A 236 8.25 8.63 -25.55
N GLN A 237 6.99 8.22 -25.46
CA GLN A 237 5.84 9.13 -25.33
C GLN A 237 5.59 9.60 -23.89
N ARG A 238 6.34 9.08 -22.91
CA ARG A 238 6.17 9.39 -21.48
C ARG A 238 7.32 10.22 -20.95
N PRO A 239 7.09 11.15 -20.00
CA PRO A 239 8.19 11.85 -19.35
C PRO A 239 9.08 10.86 -18.58
N VAL A 240 10.38 11.12 -18.56
CA VAL A 240 11.37 10.34 -17.78
C VAL A 240 11.31 10.62 -16.28
N HIS A 241 10.74 11.76 -15.89
CA HIS A 241 10.48 12.09 -14.50
C HIS A 241 9.19 11.42 -14.03
N ASP A 242 9.29 10.63 -12.96
CA ASP A 242 8.18 9.86 -12.40
C ASP A 242 8.33 9.75 -10.87
N ASP A 243 7.53 10.52 -10.13
CA ASP A 243 7.51 10.53 -8.66
C ASP A 243 6.88 9.24 -8.07
N SER A 244 6.18 8.44 -8.87
CA SER A 244 5.56 7.21 -8.40
C SER A 244 6.59 6.16 -8.00
N VAL A 245 7.76 6.15 -8.65
CA VAL A 245 8.89 5.28 -8.30
C VAL A 245 9.45 5.65 -6.92
N ALA A 246 9.70 6.94 -6.68
CA ALA A 246 10.20 7.43 -5.40
C ALA A 246 9.22 7.10 -4.27
N THR A 247 7.93 7.34 -4.51
CA THR A 247 6.85 7.05 -3.56
C THR A 247 6.77 5.55 -3.24
N ALA A 248 6.81 4.69 -4.26
CA ALA A 248 6.74 3.23 -4.07
C ALA A 248 7.97 2.67 -3.35
N LEU A 249 9.16 3.26 -3.56
CA LEU A 249 10.39 2.86 -2.89
C LEU A 249 10.44 3.36 -1.43
N ALA A 250 9.87 4.53 -1.15
CA ALA A 250 9.80 5.11 0.18
C ALA A 250 8.69 4.52 1.06
N GLU A 251 7.67 3.90 0.45
CA GLU A 251 6.56 3.29 1.18
C GLU A 251 7.06 2.22 2.16
N ALA A 252 6.80 2.41 3.45
CA ALA A 252 7.44 1.65 4.52
C ALA A 252 6.64 0.42 4.99
N VAL A 253 5.35 0.33 4.65
CA VAL A 253 4.53 -0.86 4.95
C VAL A 253 4.69 -1.88 3.83
N ALA A 254 4.25 -1.52 2.63
CA ALA A 254 4.27 -2.46 1.50
C ALA A 254 5.52 -2.36 0.62
N GLY A 255 6.07 -1.15 0.50
CA GLY A 255 7.29 -0.90 -0.24
C GLY A 255 8.55 -1.25 0.56
N PRO A 256 9.73 -0.99 0.00
CA PRO A 256 11.01 -1.26 0.64
C PRO A 256 11.39 -0.26 1.76
N GLY A 257 10.64 0.83 1.96
CA GLY A 257 10.85 1.80 3.04
C GLY A 257 12.15 2.59 2.96
N LEU A 258 12.62 2.92 1.75
CA LEU A 258 13.90 3.58 1.53
C LEU A 258 13.79 5.09 1.69
N ALA A 259 14.72 5.67 2.46
CA ALA A 259 14.89 7.11 2.52
C ALA A 259 15.53 7.62 1.21
N ALA A 260 14.89 8.60 0.58
CA ALA A 260 15.48 9.37 -0.52
C ALA A 260 16.62 10.25 0.02
N ASP A 261 17.70 10.38 -0.75
CA ASP A 261 18.82 11.24 -0.38
C ASP A 261 18.50 12.70 -0.73
N THR A 262 18.84 13.63 0.16
CA THR A 262 18.45 15.06 0.08
C THR A 262 18.88 15.74 -1.22
N ASP A 263 20.06 15.39 -1.74
CA ASP A 263 20.63 15.92 -2.99
C ASP A 263 20.64 14.86 -4.11
N GLY A 264 19.92 13.77 -3.94
CA GLY A 264 19.99 12.58 -4.78
C GLY A 264 19.17 12.63 -6.06
N HIS A 265 18.45 13.73 -6.33
CA HIS A 265 17.48 13.82 -7.41
C HIS A 265 17.93 14.79 -8.51
N HIS A 266 18.15 14.25 -9.70
CA HIS A 266 18.53 15.01 -10.89
C HIS A 266 17.75 14.52 -12.09
N CYS A 267 16.97 15.39 -12.74
CA CYS A 267 16.35 15.06 -14.03
C CYS A 267 16.84 16.02 -15.12
N ASP A 268 17.00 15.46 -16.32
CA ASP A 268 17.18 16.19 -17.57
C ASP A 268 16.16 15.69 -18.62
N GLN A 269 16.31 16.09 -19.89
CA GLN A 269 15.38 15.70 -20.95
C GLN A 269 15.47 14.22 -21.37
N GLN A 270 16.54 13.53 -21.01
CA GLN A 270 16.86 12.16 -21.45
C GLN A 270 16.78 11.14 -20.31
N GLN A 271 16.96 11.58 -19.07
CA GLN A 271 16.95 10.72 -17.90
C GLN A 271 16.44 11.44 -16.66
N CYS A 272 15.90 10.66 -15.72
CA CYS A 272 15.80 11.08 -14.33
C CYS A 272 16.53 10.10 -13.40
N VAL A 273 17.34 10.65 -12.50
CA VAL A 273 18.18 9.91 -11.56
C VAL A 273 17.76 10.25 -10.14
N GLN A 274 17.50 9.22 -9.33
CA GLN A 274 17.16 9.34 -7.92
C GLN A 274 18.05 8.41 -7.09
N THR A 275 18.63 8.90 -6.00
CA THR A 275 19.42 8.07 -5.07
C THR A 275 18.73 7.88 -3.73
N PHE A 276 18.91 6.69 -3.17
CA PHE A 276 18.30 6.26 -1.92
C PHE A 276 19.32 5.55 -1.03
N ALA A 277 19.01 5.52 0.26
CA ALA A 277 19.76 4.81 1.28
C ALA A 277 21.25 5.23 1.32
N LEU A 278 21.52 6.54 1.28
CA LEU A 278 22.86 7.12 1.31
C LEU A 278 23.70 6.70 0.09
N GLY A 279 23.12 6.76 -1.10
CA GLY A 279 23.75 6.41 -2.36
C GLY A 279 23.95 4.92 -2.62
N GLN A 280 23.31 4.04 -1.83
CA GLN A 280 23.41 2.59 -2.02
C GLN A 280 22.52 2.07 -3.14
N LEU A 281 21.45 2.79 -3.45
CA LEU A 281 20.57 2.52 -4.59
C LEU A 281 20.48 3.76 -5.46
N THR A 282 20.76 3.60 -6.74
CA THR A 282 20.54 4.62 -7.77
C THR A 282 19.48 4.11 -8.74
N VAL A 283 18.39 4.84 -8.89
CA VAL A 283 17.36 4.56 -9.88
C VAL A 283 17.54 5.54 -11.04
N ARG A 284 17.69 5.01 -12.25
CA ARG A 284 17.81 5.77 -13.49
C ARG A 284 16.64 5.43 -14.39
N THR A 285 15.74 6.38 -14.57
CA THR A 285 14.66 6.30 -15.55
C THR A 285 15.13 6.90 -16.87
N ILE A 286 15.09 6.14 -17.95
CA ILE A 286 15.50 6.57 -19.29
C ILE A 286 14.43 6.16 -20.31
N HIS A 287 14.45 6.73 -21.51
CA HIS A 287 13.65 6.18 -22.59
C HIS A 287 14.22 4.85 -23.08
N ALA A 288 13.35 3.84 -23.25
CA ALA A 288 13.74 2.54 -23.76
C ALA A 288 13.79 2.55 -25.29
N ASP A 289 14.96 2.22 -25.86
CA ASP A 289 15.12 1.88 -27.27
C ASP A 289 14.57 0.46 -27.52
N ASN A 290 13.25 0.26 -27.58
CA ASN A 290 12.69 -1.07 -27.84
C ASN A 290 11.83 -1.16 -29.13
N PRO A 291 12.10 -2.14 -30.02
CA PRO A 291 11.43 -2.32 -31.32
C PRO A 291 10.14 -3.17 -31.28
N HIS A 292 9.66 -3.59 -30.10
CA HIS A 292 8.47 -4.44 -30.00
C HIS A 292 7.18 -3.63 -29.81
N PRO A 293 6.14 -3.85 -30.64
CA PRO A 293 4.87 -3.16 -30.47
C PRO A 293 4.26 -3.55 -29.12
N ALA A 294 3.78 -2.57 -28.39
CA ALA A 294 2.93 -2.75 -27.23
C ALA A 294 1.73 -3.63 -27.62
N GLN A 295 1.79 -4.94 -27.36
CA GLN A 295 0.61 -5.79 -27.48
C GLN A 295 -0.35 -5.41 -26.34
N ARG A 296 -1.62 -5.20 -26.71
CA ARG A 296 -2.72 -5.02 -25.76
C ARG A 296 -2.73 -6.19 -24.77
N PRO A 297 -2.55 -5.96 -23.46
CA PRO A 297 -2.77 -7.01 -22.48
C PRO A 297 -4.27 -7.28 -22.39
N GLY A 298 -4.64 -8.56 -22.34
CA GLY A 298 -5.96 -8.93 -21.86
C GLY A 298 -6.13 -8.44 -20.42
N ARG A 299 -7.20 -7.67 -20.14
CA ARG A 299 -7.69 -7.21 -18.83
C ARG A 299 -6.65 -7.30 -17.68
N ALA A 300 -5.64 -6.45 -17.71
CA ALA A 300 -4.75 -6.27 -16.57
C ALA A 300 -5.45 -5.39 -15.52
N ARG A 301 -5.60 -5.97 -14.33
CA ARG A 301 -6.38 -5.49 -13.18
C ARG A 301 -5.74 -4.25 -12.55
N ALA A 302 -6.58 -3.25 -12.30
CA ALA A 302 -6.45 -2.13 -11.36
C ALA A 302 -5.03 -1.64 -11.02
N HIS A 303 -4.65 -0.50 -11.59
CA HIS A 303 -3.57 0.34 -11.12
C HIS A 303 -3.89 0.88 -9.71
N VAL A 304 -3.50 0.16 -8.65
CA VAL A 304 -3.68 0.62 -7.26
C VAL A 304 -2.57 1.59 -6.81
N LEU A 305 -1.51 1.78 -7.61
CA LEU A 305 -0.56 2.89 -7.41
C LEU A 305 -0.99 4.21 -8.09
N ALA A 306 -2.12 4.25 -8.81
CA ALA A 306 -2.55 5.45 -9.54
C ALA A 306 -3.98 5.92 -9.23
N THR A 307 -4.76 5.23 -8.40
CA THR A 307 -6.16 5.65 -8.14
C THR A 307 -6.34 6.63 -6.99
N PHE A 308 -5.28 7.00 -6.25
CA PHE A 308 -5.39 7.90 -5.10
C PHE A 308 -4.30 8.98 -5.00
N LEU A 309 -3.43 9.12 -6.01
CA LEU A 309 -2.35 10.14 -6.05
C LEU A 309 -2.74 11.43 -6.79
N SER A 310 -4.03 11.70 -6.96
CA SER A 310 -4.45 13.08 -7.20
C SER A 310 -4.95 13.64 -5.88
N GLU A 311 -4.18 14.57 -5.30
CA GLU A 311 -4.82 15.67 -4.56
C GLU A 311 -5.92 16.20 -5.47
N GLY A 312 -7.18 16.07 -5.04
CA GLY A 312 -8.26 16.78 -5.69
C GLY A 312 -7.92 18.26 -5.59
N GLN A 313 -7.35 18.83 -6.66
CA GLN A 313 -7.15 20.27 -6.73
C GLN A 313 -8.52 20.91 -6.52
N PRO A 314 -8.63 21.91 -5.62
CA PRO A 314 -9.88 22.64 -5.47
C PRO A 314 -10.27 23.18 -6.84
N PRO A 315 -11.50 22.94 -7.33
CA PRO A 315 -11.91 23.44 -8.62
C PRO A 315 -11.78 24.97 -8.62
N VAL A 316 -11.01 25.47 -9.60
CA VAL A 316 -10.91 26.89 -9.89
C VAL A 316 -12.32 27.40 -10.20
N GLY A 317 -12.74 28.41 -9.44
CA GLY A 317 -14.10 28.92 -9.38
C GLY A 317 -14.78 29.05 -10.75
N GLY A 318 -15.73 28.16 -11.01
CA GLY A 318 -16.72 28.31 -12.06
C GLY A 318 -17.82 29.24 -11.54
N THR A 319 -17.85 30.47 -12.07
CA THR A 319 -18.94 31.40 -11.82
C THR A 319 -20.21 30.94 -12.54
N GLY A 320 -21.30 30.85 -11.78
CA GLY A 320 -22.64 31.13 -12.26
C GLY A 320 -23.47 29.92 -12.69
N GLN A 321 -24.13 29.28 -11.72
CA GLN A 321 -25.47 28.71 -11.85
C GLN A 321 -26.04 28.56 -10.43
N THR A 322 -27.32 28.89 -10.26
CA THR A 322 -28.04 28.81 -8.98
C THR A 322 -27.91 27.40 -8.38
N PRO A 323 -27.22 27.23 -7.24
CA PRO A 323 -26.93 25.90 -6.72
C PRO A 323 -28.18 25.34 -6.02
N GLY A 324 -28.59 24.13 -6.38
CA GLY A 324 -29.40 23.33 -5.47
C GLY A 324 -28.61 23.04 -4.19
N GLY A 325 -29.30 22.73 -3.10
CA GLY A 325 -28.70 22.32 -1.84
C GLY A 325 -27.69 21.18 -2.03
N HIS A 326 -26.56 21.28 -1.36
CA HIS A 326 -25.52 20.25 -1.36
C HIS A 326 -25.92 19.11 -0.43
N VAL A 327 -25.73 17.86 -0.87
CA VAL A 327 -26.08 16.66 -0.10
C VAL A 327 -24.80 15.93 0.31
N LEU A 328 -24.51 15.94 1.61
CA LEU A 328 -23.43 15.19 2.24
C LEU A 328 -23.96 13.87 2.80
N GLN A 329 -23.44 12.74 2.33
CA GLN A 329 -23.67 11.46 2.98
C GLN A 329 -22.65 11.23 4.09
N LEU A 330 -23.13 11.15 5.33
CA LEU A 330 -22.31 10.86 6.51
C LEU A 330 -22.31 9.37 6.81
N ILE A 331 -21.12 8.77 6.83
CA ILE A 331 -20.89 7.33 6.96
C ILE A 331 -20.25 6.99 8.32
N ASP A 332 -20.82 6.08 9.09
CA ASP A 332 -20.37 5.62 10.41
C ASP A 332 -20.21 4.08 10.40
N PRO A 333 -19.05 3.55 9.99
CA PRO A 333 -18.89 2.12 9.64
C PRO A 333 -19.34 1.09 10.69
N TRP A 334 -19.56 1.50 11.94
CA TRP A 334 -19.94 0.63 13.05
C TRP A 334 -21.42 0.73 13.44
N GLY A 335 -22.16 1.72 12.92
CA GLY A 335 -23.57 1.91 13.25
C GLY A 335 -23.80 2.31 14.71
N ASP A 336 -22.85 3.06 15.28
CA ASP A 336 -22.93 3.61 16.65
C ASP A 336 -23.95 4.76 16.77
N ASP A 337 -24.72 5.03 15.71
CA ASP A 337 -25.68 6.14 15.58
C ASP A 337 -24.99 7.48 15.88
N ARG A 338 -23.94 7.82 15.11
CA ARG A 338 -23.21 9.10 15.18
C ARG A 338 -24.05 10.31 14.75
N LEU A 339 -25.36 10.29 15.00
CA LEU A 339 -26.29 11.38 14.81
C LEU A 339 -25.82 12.68 15.46
N ASP A 340 -25.09 12.59 16.56
CA ASP A 340 -24.48 13.74 17.22
C ASP A 340 -23.49 14.48 16.30
N ALA A 341 -22.82 13.78 15.39
CA ALA A 341 -21.89 14.37 14.42
C ALA A 341 -22.60 15.22 13.38
N ALA A 342 -23.65 14.67 12.77
CA ALA A 342 -24.48 15.41 11.84
C ALA A 342 -25.15 16.61 12.51
N LYS A 343 -25.65 16.44 13.74
CA LYS A 343 -26.24 17.54 14.51
C LYS A 343 -25.24 18.64 14.82
N GLN A 344 -24.00 18.29 15.20
CA GLN A 344 -22.93 19.26 15.43
C GLN A 344 -22.61 20.05 14.15
N LEU A 345 -22.38 19.36 13.04
CA LEU A 345 -22.08 19.99 11.75
C LEU A 345 -23.21 20.91 11.30
N ALA A 346 -24.45 20.41 11.29
CA ALA A 346 -25.63 21.19 10.90
C ALA A 346 -25.83 22.41 11.80
N ALA A 347 -25.68 22.27 13.13
CA ALA A 347 -25.79 23.40 14.04
C ALA A 347 -24.69 24.45 13.80
N ALA A 348 -23.46 24.01 13.55
CA ALA A 348 -22.32 24.91 13.30
C ALA A 348 -22.45 25.65 11.96
N TRP A 349 -23.00 24.99 10.95
CA TRP A 349 -23.31 25.60 9.64
C TRP A 349 -24.51 26.53 9.72
N ALA A 350 -25.53 26.19 10.49
CA ALA A 350 -26.68 27.07 10.73
C ALA A 350 -26.29 28.34 11.50
N GLN A 351 -25.33 28.25 12.44
CA GLN A 351 -24.78 29.44 13.09
C GLN A 351 -24.10 30.41 12.12
N GLN A 352 -23.70 29.95 10.94
CA GLN A 352 -23.10 30.76 9.89
C GLN A 352 -24.11 31.36 8.90
N GLY A 353 -25.41 31.11 9.12
CA GLY A 353 -26.48 31.65 8.26
C GLY A 353 -27.10 30.65 7.31
N LEU A 354 -26.66 29.39 7.30
CA LEU A 354 -27.20 28.38 6.40
C LEU A 354 -28.51 27.77 6.91
N CYS A 355 -29.38 27.38 5.99
CA CYS A 355 -30.51 26.50 6.22
C CYS A 355 -30.05 25.05 6.05
N THR A 356 -29.98 24.29 7.14
CA THR A 356 -29.40 22.93 7.17
C THR A 356 -30.46 21.89 7.51
N LEU A 357 -30.40 20.72 6.88
CA LEU A 357 -31.24 19.57 7.20
C LEU A 357 -30.37 18.38 7.59
N VAL A 358 -30.68 17.73 8.72
CA VAL A 358 -30.20 16.38 9.03
C VAL A 358 -31.30 15.38 8.70
N LEU A 359 -31.10 14.60 7.63
CA LEU A 359 -32.06 13.62 7.15
C LEU A 359 -31.62 12.21 7.55
N ARG A 360 -32.40 11.56 8.42
CA ARG A 360 -32.17 10.16 8.81
C ARG A 360 -32.94 9.23 7.88
N VAL A 361 -32.22 8.31 7.25
CA VAL A 361 -32.75 7.30 6.32
C VAL A 361 -32.83 5.95 7.05
N ASP A 362 -34.04 5.38 7.16
CA ASP A 362 -34.32 4.14 7.91
C ASP A 362 -35.30 3.25 7.11
N SER A 363 -35.32 1.94 7.42
CA SER A 363 -36.25 0.93 6.89
C SER A 363 -37.44 0.69 7.80
N SER A 364 -37.42 1.22 9.02
CA SER A 364 -38.47 0.95 9.99
C SER A 364 -39.79 1.62 9.60
N ARG A 365 -40.89 0.86 9.69
CA ARG A 365 -42.27 1.38 9.58
C ARG A 365 -42.57 2.34 10.73
N HIS A 366 -42.04 3.55 10.68
CA HIS A 366 -42.66 4.64 11.42
C HIS A 366 -44.08 4.84 10.87
N ARG A 367 -45.02 5.13 11.77
CA ARG A 367 -46.45 4.96 11.55
C ARG A 367 -46.89 5.64 10.26
N ARG A 368 -47.47 4.83 9.37
CA ARG A 368 -48.21 5.26 8.17
C ARG A 368 -49.21 6.35 8.59
N GLY A 369 -48.86 7.62 8.38
CA GLY A 369 -49.65 8.78 8.84
C GLY A 369 -48.83 10.00 9.26
N ASP A 370 -47.58 9.83 9.68
CA ASP A 370 -46.65 10.96 9.85
C ASP A 370 -46.05 11.28 8.48
N THR A 371 -46.60 12.27 7.78
CA THR A 371 -45.87 12.91 6.67
C THR A 371 -44.50 13.34 7.19
N ALA A 372 -43.44 13.19 6.38
CA ALA A 372 -42.07 13.57 6.68
C ALA A 372 -41.96 15.08 7.00
N ALA A 373 -42.43 15.48 8.18
CA ALA A 373 -42.39 16.86 8.64
C ALA A 373 -40.97 17.12 9.11
N TRP A 374 -40.26 17.97 8.37
CA TRP A 374 -38.96 18.45 8.82
C TRP A 374 -39.18 19.39 10.00
N GLU A 375 -38.71 18.97 11.17
CA GLU A 375 -38.89 19.71 12.41
C GLU A 375 -37.75 20.69 12.58
N ARG A 376 -38.09 21.98 12.77
CA ARG A 376 -37.09 23.00 13.09
C ARG A 376 -36.52 22.74 14.48
N VAL A 377 -35.21 22.59 14.56
CA VAL A 377 -34.48 22.44 15.81
C VAL A 377 -34.15 23.82 16.39
N ARG A 378 -34.30 23.97 17.71
CA ARG A 378 -33.92 25.20 18.40
C ARG A 378 -32.39 25.34 18.43
N LEU A 379 -31.87 26.41 17.84
CA LEU A 379 -30.46 26.80 17.91
C LEU A 379 -30.27 27.99 18.86
N THR A 380 -29.14 28.08 19.57
CA THR A 380 -28.72 29.33 20.20
C THR A 380 -27.77 30.11 19.29
N GLY A 381 -28.22 31.29 18.86
CA GLY A 381 -27.42 32.24 18.07
C GLY A 381 -27.27 31.90 16.59
N GLY A 382 -26.77 32.88 15.82
CA GLY A 382 -26.56 32.80 14.38
C GLY A 382 -27.80 33.16 13.52
N PRO A 383 -27.63 33.50 12.22
CA PRO A 383 -28.73 33.91 11.36
C PRO A 383 -29.45 32.77 10.62
N GLY A 384 -28.95 31.52 10.69
CA GLY A 384 -29.48 30.39 9.91
C GLY A 384 -30.54 29.56 10.64
N ALA A 385 -30.81 28.37 10.10
CA ALA A 385 -31.78 27.43 10.66
C ALA A 385 -31.31 25.98 10.50
N MET A 386 -31.68 25.14 11.46
CA MET A 386 -31.42 23.71 11.42
C MET A 386 -32.73 22.96 11.53
N PHE A 387 -32.87 21.93 10.70
CA PHE A 387 -34.02 21.05 10.64
C PHE A 387 -33.57 19.60 10.79
N MET A 388 -34.48 18.78 11.28
CA MET A 388 -34.31 17.34 11.35
C MET A 388 -35.49 16.64 10.71
N GLY A 389 -35.21 15.57 9.98
CA GLY A 389 -36.23 14.80 9.28
C GLY A 389 -35.90 13.32 9.21
N TYR A 390 -36.89 12.56 8.79
CA TYR A 390 -36.78 11.13 8.52
C TYR A 390 -37.27 10.84 7.10
N ALA A 391 -36.58 9.94 6.40
CA ALA A 391 -37.01 9.41 5.11
C ALA A 391 -37.02 7.88 5.17
N ASP A 392 -38.12 7.28 4.70
CA ASP A 392 -38.26 5.82 4.52
C ASP A 392 -37.79 5.45 3.13
N PHE A 393 -36.74 4.64 3.03
CA PHE A 393 -36.19 4.21 1.73
C PHE A 393 -36.86 2.96 1.15
N VAL A 394 -37.61 2.19 1.96
CA VAL A 394 -38.25 0.93 1.55
C VAL A 394 -39.66 1.20 1.02
N HIS A 395 -40.37 2.12 1.66
CA HIS A 395 -41.77 2.42 1.38
C HIS A 395 -42.02 3.86 0.94
N GLY A 396 -41.02 4.74 1.02
CA GLY A 396 -41.06 6.12 0.55
C GLY A 396 -40.30 6.34 -0.76
N ASP A 397 -40.50 7.51 -1.36
CA ASP A 397 -39.74 7.99 -2.52
C ASP A 397 -38.56 8.84 -2.03
N LEU A 398 -37.43 8.18 -1.78
CA LEU A 398 -36.22 8.84 -1.26
C LEU A 398 -35.63 9.85 -2.26
N GLU A 399 -35.73 9.58 -3.57
CA GLU A 399 -35.25 10.49 -4.61
C GLU A 399 -36.03 11.81 -4.58
N SER A 400 -37.37 11.72 -4.49
CA SER A 400 -38.23 12.89 -4.37
C SER A 400 -37.99 13.66 -3.07
N GLU A 401 -37.78 12.98 -1.95
CA GLU A 401 -37.45 13.62 -0.66
C GLU A 401 -36.10 14.35 -0.70
N ILE A 402 -35.07 13.76 -1.31
CA ILE A 402 -33.77 14.42 -1.51
C ILE A 402 -33.91 15.59 -2.47
N ALA A 403 -34.65 15.46 -3.57
CA ALA A 403 -34.91 16.56 -4.49
C ALA A 403 -35.64 17.73 -3.80
N ARG A 404 -36.63 17.45 -2.95
CA ARG A 404 -37.28 18.46 -2.11
C ARG A 404 -36.29 19.11 -1.16
N ALA A 405 -35.44 18.31 -0.50
CA ALA A 405 -34.45 18.82 0.44
C ALA A 405 -33.43 19.75 -0.23
N ARG A 406 -32.98 19.41 -1.46
CA ARG A 406 -32.12 20.26 -2.27
C ARG A 406 -32.77 21.59 -2.65
N ALA A 407 -34.09 21.66 -2.75
CA ALA A 407 -34.80 22.90 -3.09
C ALA A 407 -35.00 23.83 -1.88
N GLU A 408 -35.05 23.29 -0.66
CA GLU A 408 -35.42 24.03 0.56
C GLU A 408 -34.25 24.32 1.51
N PHE A 409 -33.14 23.60 1.38
CA PHE A 409 -31.96 23.73 2.26
C PHE A 409 -30.69 24.00 1.49
N ASP A 410 -29.78 24.78 2.10
CA ASP A 410 -28.45 25.03 1.54
C ASP A 410 -27.55 23.79 1.67
N GLN A 411 -27.75 23.01 2.74
CA GLN A 411 -26.93 21.85 3.11
C GLN A 411 -27.80 20.75 3.71
N VAL A 412 -27.68 19.53 3.16
CA VAL A 412 -28.41 18.35 3.60
C VAL A 412 -27.40 17.30 4.05
N ILE A 413 -27.43 16.91 5.33
CA ILE A 413 -26.64 15.80 5.85
C ILE A 413 -27.51 14.57 5.90
N MET A 414 -27.27 13.64 4.99
CA MET A 414 -27.96 12.35 4.91
C MET A 414 -27.22 11.30 5.74
N MET A 415 -27.94 10.63 6.63
CA MET A 415 -27.40 9.55 7.48
C MET A 415 -28.24 8.29 7.39
N LYS A 416 -27.58 7.13 7.33
CA LYS A 416 -28.24 5.82 7.45
C LYS A 416 -28.05 5.26 8.86
N ARG A 417 -29.10 4.68 9.43
CA ARG A 417 -29.09 4.16 10.81
C ARG A 417 -28.22 2.91 11.01
N GLN A 418 -28.23 1.96 10.07
CA GLN A 418 -27.47 0.70 10.18
C GLN A 418 -26.83 0.32 8.84
N TRP A 419 -25.50 0.17 8.81
CA TRP A 419 -24.73 -0.16 7.60
C TRP A 419 -24.90 -1.60 7.13
N ALA A 420 -25.12 -2.54 8.04
CA ALA A 420 -25.09 -3.97 7.73
C ALA A 420 -26.28 -4.45 6.87
N ASP A 421 -27.40 -3.71 6.88
CA ASP A 421 -28.68 -4.24 6.39
C ASP A 421 -29.04 -3.83 4.95
N MET A 422 -28.28 -2.93 4.29
CA MET A 422 -28.53 -2.60 2.88
C MET A 422 -27.26 -2.06 2.16
N PRO A 423 -27.02 -2.41 0.89
CA PRO A 423 -25.88 -1.90 0.11
C PRO A 423 -25.94 -0.38 -0.12
N LEU A 424 -24.79 0.30 -0.04
CA LEU A 424 -24.69 1.76 -0.17
C LEU A 424 -24.99 2.27 -1.59
N ALA A 425 -24.94 1.37 -2.58
CA ALA A 425 -25.17 1.67 -3.99
C ALA A 425 -26.50 2.40 -4.29
N GLY A 426 -27.55 2.22 -3.47
CA GLY A 426 -28.83 2.91 -3.65
C GLY A 426 -28.90 4.33 -3.05
N LEU A 427 -27.97 4.69 -2.17
CA LEU A 427 -27.94 5.99 -1.49
C LEU A 427 -26.84 6.90 -2.03
N SER A 428 -25.70 6.32 -2.38
CA SER A 428 -24.51 7.07 -2.82
C SER A 428 -24.74 7.94 -4.04
N PRO A 429 -25.55 7.55 -5.06
CA PRO A 429 -25.86 8.43 -6.20
C PRO A 429 -26.66 9.69 -5.84
N LEU A 430 -27.30 9.73 -4.67
CA LEU A 430 -28.13 10.86 -4.23
C LEU A 430 -27.33 11.94 -3.50
N ALA A 431 -26.08 11.64 -3.13
CA ALA A 431 -25.18 12.53 -2.41
C ALA A 431 -24.06 13.03 -3.31
N ASP A 432 -23.65 14.27 -3.07
CA ASP A 432 -22.56 14.95 -3.77
C ASP A 432 -21.19 14.56 -3.18
N ASP A 433 -21.14 14.36 -1.86
CA ASP A 433 -19.94 14.01 -1.11
C ASP A 433 -20.21 12.89 -0.09
N HIS A 434 -19.18 12.08 0.19
CA HIS A 434 -19.28 10.91 1.07
C HIS A 434 -18.18 10.96 2.12
N VAL A 435 -18.58 11.21 3.37
CA VAL A 435 -17.62 11.41 4.47
C VAL A 435 -17.79 10.37 5.54
N ILE A 436 -16.68 9.75 5.96
CA ILE A 436 -16.70 8.81 7.07
C ILE A 436 -16.43 9.52 8.39
N VAL A 437 -17.33 9.35 9.36
CA VAL A 437 -17.14 9.74 10.75
C VAL A 437 -16.72 8.53 11.56
N THR A 438 -15.57 8.63 12.22
CA THR A 438 -15.03 7.55 13.05
C THR A 438 -14.05 8.09 14.08
N ASP A 439 -13.60 7.29 15.03
CA ASP A 439 -12.81 7.75 16.18
C ASP A 439 -11.39 8.21 15.79
N GLY A 440 -11.00 9.41 16.23
CA GLY A 440 -9.69 10.00 15.94
C GLY A 440 -8.51 9.52 16.80
N GLY A 441 -8.66 8.38 17.47
CA GLY A 441 -7.64 7.83 18.37
C GLY A 441 -6.64 6.95 17.62
N PHE A 442 -5.44 7.48 17.33
CA PHE A 442 -4.39 6.73 16.65
C PHE A 442 -3.60 5.83 17.59
N GLY A 443 -3.37 4.59 17.15
CA GLY A 443 -2.62 3.61 17.92
C GLY A 443 -1.13 3.93 17.86
N ARG A 444 -0.53 4.33 18.98
CA ARG A 444 0.92 4.60 19.06
C ARG A 444 1.76 3.35 19.31
N THR A 445 1.12 2.25 19.66
CA THR A 445 1.80 1.00 19.98
C THR A 445 0.95 -0.20 19.58
N THR A 446 1.60 -1.27 19.11
CA THR A 446 0.99 -2.59 18.94
C THR A 446 1.57 -3.59 19.93
N LYS A 447 0.85 -4.70 20.17
CA LYS A 447 1.32 -5.80 21.01
C LYS A 447 1.68 -6.98 20.14
N SER A 448 2.95 -7.34 20.09
CA SER A 448 3.42 -8.55 19.44
C SER A 448 3.58 -9.67 20.46
N THR A 449 3.17 -10.89 20.08
CA THR A 449 3.38 -12.09 20.88
C THR A 449 4.35 -13.01 20.15
N SER A 450 5.47 -13.33 20.79
CA SER A 450 6.46 -14.29 20.28
C SER A 450 6.61 -15.45 21.25
N ILE A 451 6.88 -16.64 20.71
CA ILE A 451 7.23 -17.83 21.50
C ILE A 451 8.73 -18.03 21.32
N ARG A 452 9.50 -17.97 22.40
CA ARG A 452 10.95 -18.24 22.38
C ARG A 452 11.26 -19.25 23.47
N ALA A 453 11.84 -20.39 23.09
CA ALA A 453 12.13 -21.51 24.00
C ALA A 453 10.92 -22.01 24.82
N GLY A 454 9.71 -22.00 24.22
CA GLY A 454 8.49 -22.44 24.89
C GLY A 454 7.83 -21.39 25.80
N GLU A 455 8.45 -20.24 26.02
CA GLU A 455 7.86 -19.13 26.78
C GLU A 455 7.15 -18.13 25.85
N LEU A 456 5.94 -17.75 26.24
CA LEU A 456 5.15 -16.74 25.54
C LEU A 456 5.56 -15.35 26.02
N ARG A 457 6.23 -14.58 25.16
CA ARG A 457 6.66 -13.20 25.44
C ARG A 457 5.75 -12.23 24.70
N ARG A 458 5.10 -11.35 25.46
CA ARG A 458 4.35 -10.21 24.93
C ARG A 458 5.25 -8.98 24.96
N THR A 459 5.48 -8.38 23.81
CA THR A 459 6.27 -7.16 23.65
C THR A 459 5.40 -6.06 23.06
N THR A 460 5.41 -4.89 23.69
CA THR A 460 4.80 -3.69 23.13
C THR A 460 5.80 -3.04 22.19
N ILE A 461 5.39 -2.78 20.96
CA ILE A 461 6.22 -2.19 19.92
C ILE A 461 5.64 -0.80 19.59
N PRO A 462 6.45 0.27 19.59
CA PRO A 462 5.99 1.58 19.13
C PRO A 462 5.67 1.51 17.64
N LEU A 463 4.58 2.15 17.24
CA LEU A 463 4.19 2.27 15.84
C LEU A 463 4.69 3.61 15.28
N MET A 464 5.21 3.56 14.07
CA MET A 464 5.47 4.74 13.25
C MET A 464 4.14 5.30 12.72
N PRO A 465 4.08 6.59 12.30
CA PRO A 465 2.84 7.20 11.81
C PRO A 465 2.15 6.44 10.68
N ASN A 466 2.92 5.92 9.72
CA ASN A 466 2.41 5.12 8.59
C ASN A 466 1.80 3.78 9.06
N GLU A 467 2.47 3.07 9.97
CA GLU A 467 1.97 1.82 10.55
C GLU A 467 0.70 2.05 11.37
N SER A 468 0.65 3.16 12.11
CA SER A 468 -0.53 3.60 12.85
C SER A 468 -1.68 3.95 11.90
N ALA A 469 -1.43 4.61 10.77
CA ALA A 469 -2.43 4.93 9.76
C ALA A 469 -3.08 3.65 9.19
N VAL A 470 -2.28 2.67 8.77
CA VAL A 470 -2.78 1.39 8.24
C VAL A 470 -3.56 0.61 9.31
N ALA A 471 -3.02 0.52 10.54
CA ALA A 471 -3.70 -0.15 11.64
C ALA A 471 -5.05 0.51 11.96
N TRP A 472 -5.10 1.84 11.90
CA TRP A 472 -6.31 2.63 12.12
C TRP A 472 -7.33 2.42 11.00
N LEU A 473 -6.92 2.53 9.72
CA LEU A 473 -7.77 2.26 8.58
C LEU A 473 -8.36 0.84 8.69
N ASN A 474 -7.57 -0.13 9.17
CA ASN A 474 -8.05 -1.50 9.33
C ASN A 474 -9.14 -1.57 10.38
N ARG A 475 -8.79 -1.13 11.58
CA ARG A 475 -9.70 -1.14 12.72
C ARG A 475 -11.01 -0.41 12.44
N HIS A 476 -10.97 0.69 11.70
CA HIS A 476 -12.12 1.59 11.58
C HIS A 476 -12.87 1.45 10.26
N LEU A 477 -12.18 1.20 9.16
CA LEU A 477 -12.76 1.22 7.83
C LEU A 477 -12.83 -0.16 7.17
N ALA A 478 -12.42 -1.23 7.85
CA ALA A 478 -12.50 -2.58 7.30
C ALA A 478 -13.86 -2.86 6.68
N ARG A 479 -14.99 -2.42 7.27
CA ARG A 479 -16.35 -2.74 6.80
C ARG A 479 -16.90 -1.85 5.69
N VAL A 480 -16.18 -0.84 5.23
CA VAL A 480 -16.70 0.11 4.23
C VAL A 480 -16.50 -0.44 2.81
N PRO A 481 -17.55 -0.55 1.98
CA PRO A 481 -17.39 -1.02 0.61
C PRO A 481 -16.90 0.10 -0.32
N PHE A 482 -15.60 0.49 -0.24
CA PHE A 482 -14.98 1.52 -1.11
C PHE A 482 -15.15 1.36 -2.64
N ALA A 483 -15.64 0.21 -3.13
CA ALA A 483 -15.87 0.01 -4.56
C ALA A 483 -17.22 0.60 -5.02
N GLU A 484 -18.12 0.88 -4.07
CA GLU A 484 -19.50 1.32 -4.33
C GLU A 484 -19.73 2.79 -3.96
N VAL A 485 -18.74 3.43 -3.31
CA VAL A 485 -18.89 4.78 -2.75
C VAL A 485 -17.62 5.61 -3.01
N PRO A 486 -17.72 6.74 -3.74
CA PRO A 486 -16.59 7.62 -3.98
C PRO A 486 -16.33 8.48 -2.73
N LEU A 487 -15.47 8.01 -1.83
CA LEU A 487 -15.23 8.72 -0.57
C LEU A 487 -14.49 10.05 -0.77
N THR A 488 -15.01 11.09 -0.13
CA THR A 488 -14.40 12.43 -0.07
C THR A 488 -13.33 12.50 1.02
N GLY A 489 -13.55 11.87 2.18
CA GLY A 489 -12.58 11.89 3.26
C GLY A 489 -13.11 11.48 4.64
N LEU A 490 -12.31 11.78 5.66
CA LEU A 490 -12.54 11.39 7.05
C LEU A 490 -12.86 12.60 7.93
N VAL A 491 -13.85 12.45 8.81
CA VAL A 491 -14.08 13.34 9.94
C VAL A 491 -13.82 12.56 11.23
N LEU A 492 -12.82 13.00 11.98
CA LEU A 492 -12.34 12.26 13.14
C LEU A 492 -13.03 12.72 14.42
N TRP A 493 -13.77 11.81 15.05
CA TRP A 493 -14.46 11.96 16.31
C TRP A 493 -13.48 11.88 17.48
N CYS A 494 -13.11 13.03 18.02
CA CYS A 494 -12.05 13.18 19.02
C CYS A 494 -12.59 13.22 20.44
N ALA A 495 -11.73 12.99 21.44
CA ALA A 495 -12.11 13.20 22.84
C ALA A 495 -12.56 14.64 23.08
N HIS A 496 -13.51 14.84 24.00
CA HIS A 496 -14.11 16.15 24.31
C HIS A 496 -13.05 17.22 24.63
N ASP A 497 -11.95 16.83 25.28
CA ASP A 497 -10.90 17.76 25.72
C ASP A 497 -9.80 17.99 24.69
N ALA A 498 -9.83 17.33 23.53
CA ALA A 498 -8.78 17.44 22.52
C ALA A 498 -8.58 18.91 22.08
N ARG A 499 -7.32 19.37 22.05
CA ARG A 499 -6.92 20.73 21.66
C ARG A 499 -6.36 20.81 20.23
N GLY A 500 -6.51 19.74 19.46
CA GLY A 500 -5.92 19.57 18.12
C GLY A 500 -4.97 18.36 18.07
N PRO A 501 -4.52 17.96 16.86
CA PRO A 501 -3.56 16.89 16.69
C PRO A 501 -2.19 17.31 17.22
N ASP A 502 -1.46 16.39 17.85
CA ASP A 502 -0.03 16.58 18.09
C ASP A 502 0.81 16.23 16.85
N ALA A 503 2.14 16.35 16.94
CA ALA A 503 3.01 16.08 15.81
C ALA A 503 2.91 14.63 15.28
N PHE A 504 2.61 13.66 16.14
CA PHE A 504 2.41 12.28 15.72
C PHE A 504 1.09 12.15 14.97
N ASP A 505 0.01 12.69 15.53
CA ASP A 505 -1.31 12.62 14.91
C ASP A 505 -1.35 13.37 13.57
N ALA A 506 -0.66 14.50 13.44
CA ALA A 506 -0.52 15.23 12.18
C ALA A 506 0.26 14.42 11.13
N ALA A 507 1.30 13.68 11.55
CA ALA A 507 2.02 12.78 10.65
C ALA A 507 1.12 11.61 10.21
N VAL A 508 0.31 11.04 11.11
CA VAL A 508 -0.67 10.00 10.75
C VAL A 508 -1.72 10.54 9.77
N ASP A 509 -2.21 11.78 9.95
CA ASP A 509 -3.16 12.41 9.04
C ASP A 509 -2.58 12.54 7.61
N ALA A 510 -1.30 12.87 7.49
CA ALA A 510 -0.60 12.93 6.19
C ALA A 510 -0.44 11.55 5.53
N GLU A 511 -0.23 10.49 6.33
CA GLU A 511 -0.20 9.11 5.85
C GLU A 511 -1.59 8.65 5.39
N LEU A 512 -2.64 8.95 6.15
CA LEU A 512 -4.02 8.66 5.75
C LEU A 512 -4.39 9.36 4.42
N ALA A 513 -3.97 10.62 4.25
CA ALA A 513 -4.15 11.35 2.99
C ALA A 513 -3.41 10.67 1.83
N ARG A 514 -2.17 10.19 2.03
CA ARG A 514 -1.43 9.39 1.02
C ARG A 514 -2.13 8.08 0.67
N HIS A 515 -2.87 7.50 1.59
CA HIS A 515 -3.72 6.34 1.33
C HIS A 515 -5.11 6.68 0.75
N GLY A 516 -5.32 7.93 0.30
CA GLY A 516 -6.58 8.36 -0.31
C GLY A 516 -7.71 8.63 0.69
N MET A 517 -7.38 8.79 1.98
CA MET A 517 -8.35 9.03 3.05
C MET A 517 -7.99 10.30 3.83
N PRO A 518 -8.07 11.49 3.20
CA PRO A 518 -7.69 12.74 3.85
C PRO A 518 -8.58 13.04 5.05
N VAL A 519 -7.97 13.55 6.12
CA VAL A 519 -8.71 14.03 7.30
C VAL A 519 -9.21 15.45 7.03
N LEU A 520 -10.52 15.60 6.85
CA LEU A 520 -11.19 16.86 6.53
C LEU A 520 -11.36 17.75 7.78
N GLY A 521 -11.47 17.12 8.95
CA GLY A 521 -11.55 17.83 10.22
C GLY A 521 -11.78 16.91 11.42
N ARG A 522 -11.69 17.49 12.61
CA ARG A 522 -11.79 16.79 13.89
C ARG A 522 -12.97 17.35 14.69
N LEU A 523 -13.98 16.52 14.92
CA LEU A 523 -15.14 16.88 15.74
C LEU A 523 -14.98 16.34 17.16
N PRO A 524 -15.04 17.18 18.20
CA PRO A 524 -15.00 16.71 19.57
C PRO A 524 -16.29 15.98 19.96
N ARG A 525 -16.16 14.92 20.75
CA ARG A 525 -17.28 14.21 21.37
C ARG A 525 -18.13 15.18 22.18
N ALA A 526 -19.43 15.24 21.90
CA ALA A 526 -20.38 15.96 22.73
C ALA A 526 -20.36 15.38 24.16
N PRO A 527 -20.44 16.21 25.22
CA PRO A 527 -20.76 15.69 26.54
C PRO A 527 -22.14 15.00 26.47
N ARG A 528 -22.33 13.88 27.18
CA ARG A 528 -23.64 13.21 27.26
C ARG A 528 -24.71 14.23 27.70
N ARG A 529 -25.76 14.44 26.90
CA ARG A 529 -26.74 15.53 27.09
C ARG A 529 -28.20 15.06 27.13
N SER A 530 -29.02 15.89 27.76
CA SER A 530 -30.48 15.81 27.79
C SER A 530 -31.09 16.06 26.40
N PRO A 531 -32.27 15.51 26.08
CA PRO A 531 -32.85 15.45 24.73
C PRO A 531 -33.27 16.79 24.08
N HIS A 532 -33.09 17.95 24.73
CA HIS A 532 -33.71 19.23 24.30
C HIS A 532 -32.74 20.40 24.07
N ARG A 533 -31.42 20.17 23.92
CA ARG A 533 -30.43 21.24 23.62
C ARG A 533 -29.48 20.79 22.52
N THR A 534 -29.11 21.69 21.61
CA THR A 534 -28.12 21.39 20.56
C THR A 534 -26.73 21.29 21.17
N VAL A 535 -25.80 20.64 20.45
CA VAL A 535 -24.45 20.40 20.97
C VAL A 535 -23.65 21.70 21.17
N LEU A 536 -23.99 22.78 20.50
CA LEU A 536 -23.32 24.09 20.68
C LEU A 536 -23.84 24.89 21.89
N ASP A 537 -25.06 24.61 22.37
CA ASP A 537 -25.73 25.37 23.44
C ASP A 537 -25.12 25.17 24.83
N CYS A 538 -24.42 24.06 25.06
CA CYS A 538 -23.78 23.77 26.35
C CYS A 538 -22.25 23.77 26.29
N LEU A 539 -21.67 24.40 25.25
CA LEU A 539 -20.23 24.61 25.17
C LEU A 539 -19.86 26.02 25.64
N PRO A 540 -18.73 26.16 26.36
CA PRO A 540 -18.08 27.45 26.59
C PRO A 540 -17.78 28.15 25.25
N ASP A 541 -17.74 29.49 25.24
CA ASP A 541 -17.59 30.27 24.00
C ASP A 541 -16.31 29.92 23.22
N GLU A 542 -15.18 29.68 23.91
CA GLU A 542 -13.92 29.25 23.27
C GLU A 542 -14.05 27.91 22.53
N ARG A 543 -14.83 26.98 23.09
CA ARG A 543 -15.09 25.66 22.47
C ARG A 543 -16.08 25.77 21.31
N ARG A 544 -17.07 26.65 21.43
CA ARG A 544 -17.99 26.95 20.33
C ARG A 544 -17.25 27.49 19.12
N VAL A 545 -16.27 28.38 19.32
CA VAL A 545 -15.42 28.91 18.24
C VAL A 545 -14.62 27.80 17.56
N PHE A 546 -13.99 26.90 18.33
CA PHE A 546 -13.24 25.77 17.78
C PHE A 546 -14.11 24.81 16.97
N GLU A 547 -15.28 24.41 17.49
CA GLU A 547 -16.21 23.53 16.77
C GLU A 547 -16.72 24.17 15.49
N THR A 548 -17.06 25.46 15.53
CA THR A 548 -17.49 26.21 14.35
C THR A 548 -16.37 26.32 13.31
N GLN A 549 -15.12 26.54 13.72
CA GLN A 549 -13.96 26.55 12.82
C GLN A 549 -13.72 25.19 12.16
N GLN A 550 -13.79 24.09 12.92
CA GLN A 550 -13.64 22.74 12.38
C GLN A 550 -14.76 22.41 11.39
N ALA A 551 -16.01 22.77 11.71
CA ALA A 551 -17.14 22.59 10.80
C ALA A 551 -17.00 23.45 9.53
N MET A 552 -16.46 24.68 9.63
CA MET A 552 -16.13 25.50 8.46
C MET A 552 -15.08 24.85 7.58
N GLN A 553 -14.01 24.33 8.19
CA GLN A 553 -12.93 23.65 7.47
C GLN A 553 -13.47 22.44 6.69
N ILE A 554 -14.25 21.58 7.36
CA ILE A 554 -14.91 20.43 6.72
C ILE A 554 -15.78 20.87 5.54
N ARG A 555 -16.58 21.93 5.69
CA ARG A 555 -17.42 22.45 4.59
C ARG A 555 -16.59 22.96 3.43
N SER A 556 -15.49 23.66 3.69
CA SER A 556 -14.62 24.20 2.63
C SER A 556 -13.92 23.14 1.80
N SER A 557 -13.89 21.89 2.27
CA SER A 557 -13.36 20.74 1.54
C SER A 557 -14.33 20.17 0.49
N PHE A 558 -15.58 20.62 0.46
CA PHE A 558 -16.60 20.16 -0.50
C PHE A 558 -16.72 21.10 -1.70
N GLY A 559 -16.95 20.53 -2.88
CA GLY A 559 -17.16 21.28 -4.12
C GLY A 559 -18.55 21.95 -4.20
N ALA A 560 -18.74 22.85 -5.16
CA ALA A 560 -20.08 23.24 -5.59
C ALA A 560 -20.80 22.01 -6.19
N PRO A 561 -22.15 21.88 -6.08
CA PRO A 561 -22.89 20.71 -6.54
C PRO A 561 -22.57 20.44 -8.01
N GLY A 562 -21.94 19.30 -8.29
CA GLY A 562 -21.47 18.93 -9.62
C GLY A 562 -22.34 17.83 -10.22
N GLU A 563 -22.72 17.99 -11.49
CA GLU A 563 -23.30 16.97 -12.36
C GLU A 563 -22.25 15.88 -12.71
N ASN A 564 -21.71 15.18 -11.72
CA ASN A 564 -20.71 14.12 -11.94
C ASN A 564 -21.29 12.69 -11.85
N ALA A 565 -22.60 12.56 -11.64
CA ALA A 565 -23.27 11.26 -11.59
C ALA A 565 -23.12 10.47 -12.90
N GLU A 566 -23.10 11.14 -14.07
CA GLU A 566 -22.96 10.45 -15.36
C GLU A 566 -21.57 9.86 -15.58
N VAL A 567 -20.50 10.53 -15.12
CA VAL A 567 -19.12 10.06 -15.28
C VAL A 567 -18.85 8.85 -14.38
N PHE A 568 -19.37 8.85 -13.16
CA PHE A 568 -19.25 7.73 -12.23
C PHE A 568 -20.13 6.53 -12.64
N LEU A 569 -21.35 6.77 -13.13
CA LEU A 569 -22.21 5.70 -13.66
C LEU A 569 -21.67 5.10 -14.96
N ALA A 570 -21.00 5.88 -15.81
CA ALA A 570 -20.30 5.36 -16.99
C ALA A 570 -19.13 4.44 -16.57
N ALA A 571 -18.33 4.84 -15.58
CA ALA A 571 -17.23 4.03 -15.05
C ALA A 571 -17.72 2.75 -14.35
N LEU A 572 -18.86 2.79 -13.65
CA LEU A 572 -19.47 1.61 -13.03
C LEU A 572 -20.13 0.66 -14.04
N ARG A 573 -20.75 1.18 -15.11
CA ARG A 573 -21.29 0.33 -16.20
C ARG A 573 -20.18 -0.42 -16.95
N GLU A 574 -19.05 0.23 -17.20
CA GLU A 574 -17.85 -0.43 -17.73
C GLU A 574 -17.30 -1.53 -16.81
N TYR A 575 -17.51 -1.39 -15.49
CA TYR A 575 -17.07 -2.37 -14.48
C TYR A 575 -18.06 -3.54 -14.30
N ALA A 576 -19.36 -3.31 -14.46
CA ALA A 576 -20.41 -4.31 -14.27
C ALA A 576 -20.61 -5.23 -15.49
N GLU A 577 -20.18 -4.83 -16.69
CA GLU A 577 -20.22 -5.64 -17.92
C GLU A 577 -18.97 -6.52 -18.12
N CYS A 578 -18.12 -6.67 -17.09
CA CYS A 578 -16.85 -7.42 -17.15
C CYS A 578 -16.87 -8.79 -16.48
#